data_AF-A0A7R9Y544-F1
#
_entry.id   AF-A0A7R9Y544-F1
#
_cell.length_a   1.000
_cell.length_b   1.000
_cell.length_c   1.000
_cell.angle_alpha   90.00
_cell.angle_beta   90.00
_cell.angle_gamma   90.00
#
_symmetry.space_group_name_H-M   'P 1'
#
loop_
_entity.id
_entity.type
_entity.pdbx_description
1 polymer ?
#
loop_
_entity_poly.entity_id
_entity_poly.type
_entity_poly.pdbx_seq_one_letter_code
_entity_poly.pdbx_strand_id
1 'polypeptide(L)'
;CENGFILDGFPRTVKQAEMLDEMLHQNQEKVNRVISLEVPDGVLTERVCGRWVHKNSGRSYHVEFNPPKSLGDQTPSTATMLDDETNEPLMQRGDDTEE
;
A
#
# COMPACT_ATOMS: atom_id res chain seq x y z
N CYS A 1 12.30 21.45 -6.12
CA CYS A 1 10.84 21.62 -5.98
C CYS A 1 10.56 22.90 -5.20
N GLU A 2 9.90 23.90 -5.76
CA GLU A 2 9.77 25.23 -5.10
C GLU A 2 8.98 25.19 -3.78
N ASN A 3 7.99 24.29 -3.67
CA ASN A 3 7.14 24.15 -2.48
C ASN A 3 7.52 22.94 -1.59
N GLY A 4 8.66 22.31 -1.84
CA GLY A 4 9.07 21.07 -1.15
C GLY A 4 8.48 19.80 -1.75
N PHE A 5 8.63 18.68 -1.03
CA PHE A 5 8.18 17.34 -1.43
C PHE A 5 7.87 16.47 -0.22
N ILE A 6 7.10 15.40 -0.43
CA ILE A 6 6.86 14.33 0.54
C ILE A 6 7.49 13.06 0.00
N LEU A 7 8.27 12.38 0.83
CA LEU A 7 8.77 11.05 0.53
C LEU A 7 7.85 10.04 1.21
N ASP A 8 7.12 9.28 0.41
CA ASP A 8 6.19 8.25 0.89
C ASP A 8 6.80 6.86 0.66
N GLY A 9 6.97 6.11 1.75
CA GLY A 9 7.60 4.80 1.71
C GLY A 9 9.06 4.79 1.24
N PHE A 10 9.76 5.93 1.36
CA PHE A 10 11.19 6.08 1.08
C PHE A 10 11.78 7.11 2.05
N PRO A 11 13.01 6.92 2.59
CA PRO A 11 13.85 5.74 2.49
C PRO A 11 13.34 4.58 3.37
N ARG A 12 13.52 3.33 2.93
CA ARG A 12 13.18 2.11 3.69
C ARG A 12 14.38 1.46 4.37
N THR A 13 15.60 1.85 3.99
CA THR A 13 16.84 1.31 4.56
C THR A 13 17.76 2.42 5.02
N VAL A 14 18.63 2.12 5.98
CA VAL A 14 19.64 3.08 6.47
C VAL A 14 20.51 3.60 5.33
N LYS A 15 20.95 2.71 4.44
CA LYS A 15 21.75 3.10 3.27
C LYS A 15 21.00 4.05 2.32
N GLN A 16 19.69 3.86 2.14
CA GLN A 16 18.88 4.79 1.34
C GLN A 16 18.77 6.16 2.02
N ALA A 17 18.68 6.20 3.35
CA ALA A 17 18.65 7.44 4.10
C ALA A 17 19.98 8.21 4.00
N GLU A 18 21.11 7.51 4.14
CA GLU A 18 22.45 8.10 3.96
C GLU A 18 22.62 8.70 2.55
N MET A 19 22.23 7.97 1.51
CA MET A 19 22.30 8.45 0.13
C MET A 19 21.36 9.64 -0.13
N LEU A 20 20.16 9.64 0.48
CA LEU A 20 19.23 10.75 0.39
C LEU A 20 19.82 12.01 1.04
N ASP A 21 20.42 11.88 2.22
CA ASP A 21 21.04 12.99 2.93
C ASP A 21 22.18 13.59 2.09
N GLU A 22 23.05 12.76 1.51
CA GLU A 22 24.12 13.22 0.61
C GLU A 22 23.56 14.01 -0.59
N MET A 23 22.50 13.50 -1.24
CA MET A 23 21.86 14.16 -2.39
C MET A 23 21.23 15.50 -2.01
N LEU A 24 20.52 15.56 -0.88
CA LEU A 24 19.89 16.79 -0.41
C LEU A 24 20.93 17.84 -0.03
N HIS A 25 22.02 17.41 0.62
CA HIS A 25 23.13 18.29 0.97
C HIS A 25 23.78 18.96 -0.25
N GLN A 26 23.94 18.24 -1.37
CA GLN A 26 24.46 18.81 -2.62
C GLN A 26 23.57 19.96 -3.15
N ASN A 27 22.26 19.89 -2.90
CA ASN A 27 21.29 20.90 -3.31
C ASN A 27 21.01 21.94 -2.22
N GLN A 28 21.76 21.93 -1.10
CA GLN A 28 21.50 22.75 0.09
C GLN A 28 20.09 22.56 0.68
N GLU A 29 19.48 21.40 0.43
CA GLU A 29 18.21 20.97 0.96
C GLU A 29 18.42 20.03 2.16
N LYS A 30 17.34 19.76 2.92
CA LYS A 30 17.35 18.79 4.01
C LYS A 30 15.93 18.29 4.30
N VAL A 31 15.81 17.12 4.91
CA VAL A 31 14.53 16.66 5.46
C VAL A 31 14.17 17.50 6.69
N ASN A 32 13.02 18.17 6.68
CA ASN A 32 12.58 19.01 7.79
C ASN A 32 11.90 18.22 8.91
N ARG A 33 11.16 17.17 8.54
CA ARG A 33 10.31 16.37 9.43
C ARG A 33 10.21 14.93 8.95
N VAL A 34 10.10 14.02 9.91
CA VAL A 34 9.73 12.62 9.69
C VAL A 34 8.44 12.39 10.47
N ILE A 35 7.43 11.84 9.80
CA ILE A 35 6.13 11.53 10.41
C ILE A 35 6.06 10.00 10.53
N SER A 36 6.04 9.50 11.76
CA SER A 36 5.78 8.09 12.06
C SER A 36 4.31 7.93 12.42
N LEU A 37 3.59 7.11 11.66
CA LEU A 37 2.20 6.77 11.95
C LEU A 37 2.18 5.46 12.73
N GLU A 38 1.92 5.55 14.04
CA GLU A 38 1.85 4.39 14.91
C GLU A 38 0.42 3.84 14.94
N VAL A 39 0.28 2.57 14.56
CA VAL A 39 -0.99 1.84 14.52
C VAL A 39 -0.74 0.45 15.10
N PRO A 40 -1.66 -0.13 15.89
CA PRO A 40 -1.51 -1.49 16.39
C PRO A 40 -1.33 -2.51 15.26
N ASP A 41 -0.37 -3.43 15.40
CA ASP A 41 -0.02 -4.41 14.37
C ASP A 41 -1.23 -5.22 13.90
N GLY A 42 -2.10 -5.66 14.81
CA GLY A 42 -3.31 -6.41 14.44
C GLY A 42 -4.23 -5.66 13.47
N VAL A 43 -4.34 -4.33 13.60
CA VAL A 43 -5.13 -3.50 12.69
C VAL A 43 -4.42 -3.34 11.33
N LEU A 44 -3.09 -3.29 11.32
CA LEU A 44 -2.30 -3.26 10.09
C LEU A 44 -2.42 -4.59 9.34
N THR A 45 -2.31 -5.71 10.04
CA THR A 45 -2.45 -7.06 9.49
C THR A 45 -3.82 -7.23 8.85
N GLU A 46 -4.90 -6.90 9.56
CA GLU A 46 -6.27 -6.98 9.03
C GLU A 46 -6.43 -6.14 7.75
N ARG A 47 -5.92 -4.91 7.76
CA ARG A 47 -5.98 -3.98 6.62
C ARG A 47 -5.18 -4.47 5.41
N VAL A 48 -4.02 -5.08 5.64
CA VAL A 48 -3.12 -5.55 4.57
C VAL A 48 -3.63 -6.85 3.98
N CYS A 49 -3.96 -7.84 4.82
CA CYS A 49 -4.45 -9.15 4.38
C CYS A 49 -5.84 -9.08 3.75
N GLY A 50 -6.65 -8.08 4.10
CA GLY A 50 -7.95 -7.84 3.48
C GLY A 50 -7.89 -7.17 2.10
N ARG A 51 -6.72 -6.69 1.64
CA ARG A 51 -6.59 -5.91 0.40
C ARG A 51 -6.59 -6.78 -0.85
N TRP A 52 -7.34 -6.34 -1.86
CA TRP A 52 -7.37 -6.93 -3.20
C TRP A 52 -7.30 -5.82 -4.25
N VAL A 53 -6.60 -6.06 -5.36
CA VAL A 53 -6.40 -5.06 -6.41
C VAL A 53 -6.65 -5.68 -7.77
N HIS A 54 -7.39 -4.95 -8.62
CA HIS A 54 -7.50 -5.28 -10.02
C HIS A 54 -6.27 -4.76 -10.77
N LYS A 55 -5.41 -5.67 -11.26
CA LYS A 55 -4.11 -5.32 -11.86
C LYS A 55 -4.19 -4.35 -13.03
N ASN A 56 -5.19 -4.50 -13.91
CA ASN A 56 -5.27 -3.73 -15.15
C ASN A 56 -5.78 -2.30 -14.92
N SER A 57 -6.72 -2.12 -13.99
CA SER A 57 -7.35 -0.82 -13.72
C SER A 57 -6.76 -0.07 -12.52
N GLY A 58 -6.11 -0.78 -11.59
CA GLY A 58 -5.66 -0.24 -10.31
C GLY A 58 -6.76 -0.11 -9.24
N ARG A 59 -8.01 -0.48 -9.54
CA ARG A 59 -9.11 -0.46 -8.54
C ARG A 59 -8.76 -1.35 -7.36
N SER A 60 -9.08 -0.84 -6.17
CA SER A 60 -8.79 -1.48 -4.89
C SER A 60 -10.07 -1.88 -4.18
N TYR A 61 -10.06 -3.08 -3.63
CA TYR A 61 -11.13 -3.72 -2.90
C TYR A 61 -10.60 -4.17 -1.54
N HIS A 62 -11.52 -4.35 -0.59
CA HIS A 62 -11.20 -4.89 0.72
C HIS A 62 -12.29 -5.83 1.17
N VAL A 63 -11.92 -7.00 1.70
CA VAL A 63 -12.88 -8.04 2.10
C VAL A 63 -14.00 -7.50 2.99
N GLU A 64 -13.67 -6.65 3.97
CA GLU A 64 -14.67 -6.06 4.88
C GLU A 64 -15.09 -4.62 4.51
N PHE A 65 -14.13 -3.72 4.30
CA PHE A 65 -14.42 -2.29 4.15
C PHE A 65 -14.91 -1.88 2.76
N ASN A 66 -14.63 -2.67 1.72
CA ASN A 66 -15.05 -2.40 0.34
C ASN A 66 -15.12 -3.70 -0.49
N PRO A 67 -16.03 -4.63 -0.12
CA PRO A 67 -16.10 -5.93 -0.78
C PRO A 67 -16.57 -5.78 -2.23
N PRO A 68 -16.01 -6.55 -3.17
CA PRO A 68 -16.59 -6.63 -4.51
C PRO A 68 -17.96 -7.31 -4.42
N LYS A 69 -18.86 -6.99 -5.35
CA LYS A 69 -20.20 -7.58 -5.42
C LYS A 69 -20.17 -9.09 -5.58
N SER A 70 -19.11 -9.63 -6.18
CA SER A 70 -18.93 -11.06 -6.41
C SER A 70 -18.68 -11.87 -5.12
N LEU A 71 -18.24 -11.22 -4.03
CA LEU A 71 -17.91 -11.91 -2.78
C LEU A 71 -19.16 -12.48 -2.11
N GLY A 72 -20.17 -11.63 -1.87
CA GLY A 72 -21.37 -12.02 -1.11
C GLY A 72 -21.01 -12.63 0.24
N ASP A 73 -21.61 -13.78 0.57
CA ASP A 73 -21.34 -14.54 1.80
C ASP A 73 -20.22 -15.60 1.65
N GLN A 74 -19.46 -15.56 0.54
CA GLN A 74 -18.44 -16.56 0.23
C GLN A 74 -17.08 -16.22 0.84
N THR A 75 -16.21 -17.23 0.96
CA THR A 75 -14.81 -17.01 1.35
C THR A 75 -14.05 -16.24 0.26
N PRO A 76 -13.20 -15.27 0.62
CA PRO A 76 -12.33 -14.57 -0.34
C PRO A 76 -11.38 -15.55 -1.05
N SER A 77 -11.42 -15.55 -2.37
CA SER A 77 -10.54 -16.33 -3.23
C SER A 77 -10.47 -15.68 -4.61
N THR A 78 -9.50 -16.03 -5.45
CA THR A 78 -9.42 -15.52 -6.83
C THR A 78 -10.66 -15.86 -7.67
N ALA A 79 -11.46 -16.85 -7.28
CA ALA A 79 -12.71 -17.20 -7.95
C ALA A 79 -13.90 -16.35 -7.49
N THR A 80 -13.86 -15.84 -6.26
CA THR A 80 -14.96 -15.08 -5.62
C THR A 80 -14.67 -13.58 -5.52
N MET A 81 -13.42 -13.17 -5.71
CA MET A 81 -12.96 -11.79 -5.71
C MET A 81 -12.74 -11.33 -7.14
N LEU A 82 -13.79 -10.80 -7.76
CA LEU A 82 -13.79 -10.31 -9.14
C LEU A 82 -14.01 -8.79 -9.15
N ASP A 83 -13.43 -8.14 -10.14
CA ASP A 83 -13.64 -6.72 -10.37
C ASP A 83 -15.10 -6.44 -10.78
N ASP A 84 -15.73 -5.45 -10.14
CA ASP A 84 -17.15 -5.13 -10.34
C ASP A 84 -17.49 -4.61 -11.74
N GLU A 85 -16.50 -4.14 -12.51
CA GLU A 85 -16.71 -3.61 -13.85
C GLU A 85 -16.31 -4.61 -14.93
N THR A 86 -15.18 -5.29 -14.77
CA THR A 86 -14.63 -6.19 -15.80
C THR A 86 -14.92 -7.66 -15.55
N ASN A 87 -15.37 -8.04 -14.34
CA ASN A 87 -15.46 -9.43 -13.85
C ASN A 87 -14.13 -10.20 -13.94
N GLU A 88 -13.00 -9.51 -14.08
CA GLU A 88 -11.68 -10.13 -14.07
C GLU A 88 -11.24 -10.46 -12.62
N PRO A 89 -10.46 -11.52 -12.42
CA PRO A 89 -9.96 -11.87 -11.09
C PRO A 89 -9.13 -10.76 -10.47
N LEU A 90 -9.45 -10.42 -9.22
CA LEU A 90 -8.62 -9.57 -8.38
C LEU A 90 -7.39 -10.35 -7.92
N MET A 91 -6.34 -9.63 -7.56
CA MET A 91 -5.13 -10.22 -6.99
C MET A 91 -4.78 -9.59 -5.65
N GLN A 92 -4.22 -10.40 -4.75
CA GLN A 92 -3.49 -9.92 -3.59
C GLN A 92 -2.01 -9.79 -3.96
N ARG A 93 -1.31 -8.88 -3.29
CA ARG A 93 0.15 -8.79 -3.48
C ARG A 93 0.82 -9.88 -2.65
N GLY A 94 2.01 -10.30 -3.06
CA GLY A 94 2.75 -11.37 -2.37
C GLY A 94 3.19 -10.99 -0.95
N ASP A 95 3.24 -9.69 -0.65
CA ASP A 95 3.54 -9.10 0.65
C ASP A 95 2.27 -8.83 1.49
N ASP A 96 1.07 -9.17 1.01
CA ASP A 96 -0.19 -8.98 1.75
C ASP A 96 -0.49 -10.17 2.69
N THR A 97 0.49 -10.56 3.51
CA THR A 97 0.42 -11.73 4.41
C THR A 97 0.76 -11.36 5.85
N GLU A 98 0.33 -12.17 6.82
CA GLU A 98 0.53 -11.86 8.25
C GLU A 98 1.99 -11.85 8.72
N GLU A 99 2.92 -12.48 7.97
CA GLU A 99 4.33 -12.80 8.35
C GLU A 99 4.59 -13.15 9.83
#